data_AF-A0A0C2GWK8-F1
#
_entry.id   AF-A0A0C2GWK8-F1
#
_cell.length_a   1.000
_cell.length_b   1.000
_cell.length_c   1.000
_cell.angle_alpha   90.00
_cell.angle_beta   90.00
_cell.angle_gamma   90.00
#
_symmetry.space_group_name_H-M   'P 1'
#
loop_
_entity.id
_entity.type
_entity.pdbx_description
1 polymer ?
#
loop_
_entity_poly.entity_id
_entity_poly.type
_entity_poly.pdbx_seq_one_letter_code
_entity_poly.pdbx_strand_id
1 'polypeptide(L)'
;MWKREQLGMKQHMDLGKLLRTTYVDTGFLSKRYSSKEIYVRSTDTNRTIISAMSNMVGMYGQPNKGNVPDEDYPSDPNWPPGYVPVAVHTVHKPTDYVRP
;
A
#
# COMPACT_ATOMS: atom_id res chain seq x y z
N MET A 1 11.48 -21.13 7.59
CA MET A 1 11.94 -19.94 6.82
C MET A 1 10.79 -18.99 6.49
N TRP A 2 9.64 -19.49 6.02
CA TRP A 2 8.42 -18.72 5.64
C TRP A 2 7.67 -17.96 6.75
N LYS A 3 7.87 -18.32 8.02
CA LYS A 3 7.12 -17.73 9.16
C LYS A 3 7.51 -16.27 9.45
N ARG A 4 8.69 -15.81 9.00
CA ARG A 4 9.18 -14.45 9.24
C ARG A 4 8.63 -13.41 8.25
N GLU A 5 8.37 -13.80 7.00
CA GLU A 5 7.78 -12.90 5.99
C GLU A 5 6.34 -12.52 6.33
N GLN A 6 5.53 -13.49 6.77
CA GLN A 6 4.14 -13.23 7.17
C GLN A 6 4.04 -12.25 8.35
N LEU A 7 4.98 -12.35 9.31
CA LEU A 7 5.04 -11.42 10.43
C LEU A 7 5.39 -10.00 9.96
N GLY A 8 6.37 -9.85 9.07
CA GLY A 8 6.74 -8.56 8.49
C GLY A 8 5.60 -7.92 7.70
N MET A 9 4.89 -8.71 6.88
CA MET A 9 3.71 -8.25 6.15
C MET A 9 2.63 -7.74 7.10
N LYS A 10 2.36 -8.48 8.19
CA LYS A 10 1.39 -8.06 9.21
C LYS A 10 1.80 -6.76 9.90
N GLN A 11 3.07 -6.63 10.27
CA GLN A 11 3.60 -5.40 10.87
C GLN A 11 3.43 -4.19 9.93
N HIS A 12 3.74 -4.36 8.64
CA HIS A 12 3.55 -3.29 7.66
C HIS A 12 2.06 -2.96 7.43
N MET A 13 1.19 -3.97 7.42
CA MET A 13 -0.25 -3.77 7.33
C MET A 13 -0.79 -2.97 8.52
N ASP A 14 -0.38 -3.31 9.74
CA ASP A 14 -0.83 -2.59 10.94
C ASP A 14 -0.28 -1.16 10.98
N LEU A 15 0.97 -0.95 10.52
CA LEU A 15 1.50 0.39 10.27
C LEU A 15 0.67 1.16 9.23
N GLY A 16 0.25 0.51 8.15
CA GLY A 16 -0.58 1.13 7.11
C GLY A 16 -1.93 1.58 7.65
N LYS A 17 -2.55 0.79 8.53
CA LYS A 17 -3.80 1.18 9.22
C LYS A 17 -3.58 2.41 10.10
N LEU A 18 -2.48 2.46 10.84
CA LEU A 18 -2.13 3.63 11.64
C LEU A 18 -1.98 4.89 10.77
N LEU A 19 -1.23 4.79 9.66
CA LEU A 19 -1.05 5.90 8.71
C LEU A 19 -2.39 6.35 8.13
N ARG A 20 -3.33 5.44 7.86
CA ARG A 20 -4.68 5.79 7.42
C ARG A 20 -5.38 6.64 8.47
N THR A 21 -5.41 6.20 9.72
CA THR A 21 -6.04 6.96 10.81
C THR A 21 -5.38 8.34 10.97
N THR A 22 -4.07 8.42 10.80
CA THR A 22 -3.31 9.67 10.97
C THR A 22 -3.50 10.66 9.82
N TYR A 23 -3.58 10.20 8.57
CA TYR A 23 -3.54 11.07 7.39
C TYR A 23 -4.84 11.09 6.58
N VAL A 24 -5.55 9.97 6.49
CA VAL A 24 -6.78 9.86 5.70
C VAL A 24 -7.98 10.26 6.55
N ASP A 25 -8.07 9.73 7.78
CA ASP A 25 -9.22 10.01 8.65
C ASP A 25 -9.19 11.44 9.22
N THR A 26 -8.00 12.06 9.28
CA THR A 26 -7.82 13.49 9.62
C THR A 26 -8.08 14.43 8.45
N GLY A 27 -8.24 13.90 7.23
CA GLY A 27 -8.55 14.67 6.02
C GLY A 27 -7.34 15.30 5.31
N PHE A 28 -6.10 14.94 5.67
CA PHE A 28 -4.90 15.36 4.94
C PHE A 28 -4.80 14.69 3.56
N LEU A 29 -5.16 13.40 3.48
CA LEU A 29 -5.25 12.61 2.24
C LEU A 29 -6.69 12.26 1.93
N SER A 30 -6.99 12.07 0.63
CA SER A 30 -8.30 11.62 0.20
C SER A 30 -8.62 10.21 0.73
N LYS A 31 -9.91 9.98 1.05
CA LYS A 31 -10.42 8.67 1.47
C LYS A 31 -10.21 7.59 0.42
N ARG A 32 -10.29 7.99 -0.85
CA ARG A 32 -9.99 7.20 -2.04
C ARG A 32 -8.52 7.38 -2.42
N TYR A 33 -7.88 6.31 -2.84
CA TYR A 33 -6.50 6.39 -3.32
C TYR A 33 -6.41 7.27 -4.59
N SER A 34 -5.41 8.14 -4.63
CA SER A 34 -5.10 8.98 -5.79
C SER A 34 -3.60 8.95 -6.05
N SER A 35 -3.21 8.52 -7.26
CA SER A 35 -1.81 8.53 -7.70
C SER A 35 -1.21 9.94 -7.80
N LYS A 36 -2.04 10.99 -7.75
CA LYS A 36 -1.59 12.38 -7.70
C LYS A 36 -1.22 12.85 -6.29
N GLU A 37 -1.76 12.19 -5.26
CA GLU A 37 -1.52 12.54 -3.86
C GLU A 37 -0.42 11.69 -3.23
N ILE A 38 -0.29 10.43 -3.69
CA ILE A 38 0.58 9.44 -3.08
C ILE A 38 1.53 8.87 -4.12
N TYR A 39 2.82 9.04 -3.86
CA TYR A 39 3.90 8.41 -4.61
C TYR A 39 4.64 7.42 -3.71
N VAL A 40 4.58 6.13 -4.05
CA VAL A 40 5.25 5.07 -3.29
C VAL A 40 6.52 4.65 -4.05
N ARG A 41 7.66 4.81 -3.39
CA ARG A 41 8.97 4.37 -3.90
C ARG A 41 9.55 3.29 -3.00
N SER A 42 10.09 2.24 -3.61
CA SER A 42 10.84 1.20 -2.92
C SER A 42 12.19 0.95 -3.60
N THR A 43 13.13 0.39 -2.85
CA THR A 43 14.35 -0.15 -3.47
C THR A 43 14.03 -1.45 -4.18
N ASP A 44 14.81 -1.79 -5.20
CA ASP A 44 14.63 -3.01 -6.01
C ASP A 44 15.06 -4.27 -5.25
N THR A 45 14.36 -4.59 -4.16
CA THR A 45 14.48 -5.87 -3.46
C THR A 45 13.10 -6.41 -3.12
N ASN A 46 12.87 -7.71 -3.32
CA ASN A 46 11.56 -8.33 -3.10
C ASN A 46 10.99 -8.03 -1.71
N ARG A 47 11.84 -8.05 -0.68
CA ARG A 47 11.43 -7.77 0.71
C ARG A 47 10.87 -6.35 0.88
N THR A 48 11.46 -5.34 0.23
CA THR A 48 11.03 -3.94 0.38
C THR A 48 9.80 -3.64 -0.46
N ILE A 49 9.63 -4.34 -1.58
CA ILE A 49 8.41 -4.26 -2.41
C ILE A 49 7.23 -4.88 -1.65
N ILE A 50 7.40 -6.08 -1.09
CA ILE A 50 6.36 -6.77 -0.31
C ILE A 50 5.97 -5.95 0.93
N SER A 51 6.96 -5.36 1.62
CA SER A 51 6.71 -4.43 2.74
C SER A 51 5.90 -3.20 2.32
N ALA A 52 6.26 -2.55 1.21
CA ALA A 52 5.55 -1.37 0.71
C ALA A 52 4.10 -1.72 0.31
N MET A 53 3.91 -2.81 -0.43
CA MET A 53 2.57 -3.30 -0.78
C MET A 53 1.74 -3.62 0.47
N SER A 54 2.30 -4.34 1.44
CA SER A 54 1.60 -4.67 2.69
C SER A 54 1.16 -3.43 3.46
N ASN A 55 1.98 -2.38 3.45
CA ASN A 55 1.65 -1.11 4.06
C ASN A 55 0.48 -0.41 3.34
N MET A 56 0.51 -0.37 2.01
CA MET A 56 -0.57 0.20 1.21
C MET A 56 -1.88 -0.57 1.35
N VAL A 57 -1.84 -1.89 1.51
CA VAL A 57 -3.02 -2.71 1.83
C VAL A 57 -3.61 -2.29 3.18
N GLY A 58 -2.78 -2.02 4.19
CA GLY A 58 -3.26 -1.48 5.47
C GLY A 58 -3.91 -0.10 5.32
N MET A 59 -3.36 0.73 4.44
CA MET A 59 -3.76 2.13 4.29
C MET A 59 -5.00 2.33 3.41
N TYR A 60 -5.12 1.60 2.30
CA TYR A 60 -6.22 1.73 1.33
C TYR A 60 -6.89 0.42 0.96
N GLY A 61 -6.37 -0.74 1.35
CA GLY A 61 -6.93 -2.05 1.00
C GLY A 61 -8.13 -2.50 1.85
N GLN A 62 -8.75 -1.62 2.63
CA GLN A 62 -9.86 -1.96 3.52
C GLN A 62 -11.20 -1.80 2.80
N PRO A 63 -12.09 -2.81 2.82
CA PRO A 63 -13.42 -2.69 2.24
C PRO A 63 -14.22 -1.58 2.93
N ASN A 64 -15.08 -0.89 2.18
CA ASN A 64 -15.98 0.16 2.67
C ASN A 64 -15.30 1.40 3.28
N LYS A 65 -14.01 1.63 3.02
CA LYS A 65 -13.27 2.79 3.51
C LYS A 65 -13.14 3.92 2.48
N GLY A 66 -13.93 3.90 1.41
CA GLY A 66 -13.94 4.95 0.38
C GLY A 66 -13.50 4.50 -1.00
N ASN A 67 -13.20 3.21 -1.16
CA ASN A 67 -13.01 2.60 -2.47
C ASN A 67 -14.35 2.18 -3.06
N VAL A 68 -14.52 2.37 -4.36
CA VAL A 68 -15.74 2.03 -5.09
C VAL A 68 -15.48 0.79 -5.97
N PRO A 69 -16.27 -0.29 -5.81
CA PRO A 69 -16.23 -1.43 -6.72
C PRO A 69 -16.45 -0.98 -8.17
N ASP A 70 -15.74 -1.58 -9.12
CA ASP A 70 -15.75 -1.29 -10.56
C ASP A 70 -15.17 0.07 -10.99
N GLU A 71 -14.74 0.92 -10.05
CA GLU A 71 -13.90 2.09 -10.34
C GLU A 71 -12.45 1.91 -9.85
N ASP A 72 -12.29 1.63 -8.56
CA ASP A 72 -10.96 1.55 -7.93
C ASP A 72 -10.40 0.13 -7.93
N TYR A 73 -11.28 -0.87 -8.03
CA TYR A 73 -10.93 -2.28 -8.15
C TYR A 73 -12.06 -3.08 -8.81
N PRO A 74 -11.76 -4.18 -9.53
CA PRO A 74 -12.78 -5.00 -10.17
C PRO A 74 -13.74 -5.63 -9.15
N SER A 75 -15.06 -5.59 -9.40
CA SER A 75 -16.04 -6.38 -8.62
C SER A 75 -16.05 -7.88 -9.00
N ASP A 76 -14.89 -8.43 -9.37
CA ASP A 76 -14.73 -9.84 -9.71
C ASP A 76 -14.69 -10.68 -8.41
N PRO A 77 -15.42 -11.81 -8.32
CA PRO A 77 -15.34 -12.71 -7.17
C PRO A 77 -13.93 -13.26 -6.87
N ASN A 78 -13.06 -13.31 -7.88
CA ASN A 78 -11.67 -13.73 -7.74
C ASN A 78 -10.74 -12.58 -7.30
N TRP A 79 -11.25 -11.35 -7.24
CA TRP A 79 -10.50 -10.20 -6.77
C TRP A 79 -10.62 -10.04 -5.26
N PRO A 80 -9.52 -9.75 -4.53
CA PRO A 80 -9.59 -9.54 -3.10
C PRO A 80 -10.46 -8.30 -2.78
N PRO A 81 -11.50 -8.44 -1.95
CA PRO A 81 -12.45 -7.35 -1.72
C PRO A 81 -11.75 -6.14 -1.07
N GLY A 82 -11.90 -4.97 -1.70
CA GLY A 82 -11.32 -3.72 -1.23
C GLY A 82 -9.83 -3.55 -1.52
N TYR A 83 -9.18 -4.50 -2.22
CA TYR A 83 -7.79 -4.34 -2.63
C TYR A 83 -7.68 -3.40 -3.82
N VAL A 84 -7.11 -2.22 -3.60
CA VAL A 84 -6.79 -1.26 -4.65
C VAL A 84 -5.33 -1.45 -5.07
N PRO A 85 -5.04 -1.69 -6.36
CA PRO A 85 -3.67 -1.84 -6.82
C PRO A 85 -2.96 -0.48 -6.75
N VAL A 86 -1.95 -0.40 -5.88
CA VAL A 86 -1.09 0.79 -5.74
C VAL A 86 0.21 0.56 -6.48
N ALA A 87 0.57 1.48 -7.38
CA ALA A 87 1.84 1.44 -8.07
C ALA A 87 3.00 1.70 -7.09
N VAL A 88 3.84 0.69 -6.87
CA VAL A 88 5.10 0.83 -6.14
C VAL A 88 6.21 0.98 -7.16
N HIS A 89 6.77 2.18 -7.29
CA HIS A 89 7.88 2.43 -8.20
C HIS A 89 9.18 1.94 -7.59
N THR A 90 9.94 1.15 -8.36
CA THR A 90 11.29 0.76 -7.99
C THR A 90 12.30 1.59 -8.76
N VAL A 91 13.41 1.94 -8.11
CA VAL A 91 14.57 2.55 -8.75
C VAL A 91 15.74 1.59 -8.59
N HIS A 92 16.46 1.35 -9.67
CA HIS A 92 17.64 0.48 -9.66
C HIS A 92 18.71 1.10 -8.76
N LYS A 93 19.28 0.29 -7.85
CA LYS A 93 20.21 0.73 -6.77
C LYS A 93 21.36 1.67 -7.18
N PRO A 94 22.03 1.53 -8.34
CA PRO A 94 23.11 2.42 -8.77
C PRO A 94 22.65 3.87 -9.04
N THR A 95 21.35 4.10 -9.22
CA THR A 95 20.75 5.42 -9.48
C THR A 95 19.91 5.94 -8.32
N ASP A 96 19.97 5.27 -7.16
CA ASP A 96 19.24 5.67 -5.98
C ASP A 96 20.00 6.74 -5.18
N TYR A 97 19.77 8.01 -5.50
CA TYR A 97 20.40 9.16 -4.85
C TYR A 97 19.71 9.61 -3.55
N VAL A 98 18.68 8.90 -3.07
CA VAL A 98 18.05 9.21 -1.77
C VAL A 98 18.97 8.66 -0.69
N ARG A 99 19.77 9.54 -0.07
CA ARG A 99 20.68 9.15 1.01
C ARG A 99 19.86 8.74 2.25
N PRO A 100 20.31 7.71 2.99
CA PRO A 100 19.70 7.31 4.26
C PRO A 100 19.81 8.39 5.35
#